data_AF-A0A0F9IWM0-F1
#
_entry.id   AF-A0A0F9IWM0-F1
#
_cell.length_a   1.000
_cell.length_b   1.000
_cell.length_c   1.000
_cell.angle_alpha   90.00
_cell.angle_beta   90.00
_cell.angle_gamma   90.00
#
_symmetry.space_group_name_H-M   'P 1'
#
loop_
_entity.id
_entity.type
_entity.pdbx_description
1 polymer ?
#
loop_
_entity_poly.entity_id
_entity_poly.type
_entity_poly.pdbx_seq_one_letter_code
_entity_poly.pdbx_strand_id
1 'polypeptide(L)'
;MTFNSSRPSPTTLPAWHELLNLKESILKQSILGLFNKNPARSKKLSIQHDELFLDYSKNLVDDQVMASLLALANQSSLSAHTEAMFTGELVNTTEQKAALHPALRGKAEDNYTLNGTPVHEQVKLALSQVSSISDQIRQGKWLGATGKAMTDIIHLGVGGSELGPRMACQALQAYAHPDIKIHFVSNVDGAEILSTLKGLNPETTLIIIASKSFATEETMLNAQSALDWLEAALGLSHVQSSTHVIGITANRDNALAFGIDPSQILEFQEWVGGRYSLWSSIGLSIAICIGYTNFESILSGAREMDIHFKTSVIL
;
A
#
# COMPACT_ATOMS: atom_id res chain seq x y z
N MET A 1 -24.12 -9.08 4.58
CA MET A 1 -25.47 -8.46 4.58
C MET A 1 -25.54 -7.47 3.41
N THR A 2 -26.67 -7.32 2.71
CA THR A 2 -26.76 -6.29 1.65
C THR A 2 -26.84 -4.90 2.30
N PHE A 3 -25.81 -4.08 2.13
CA PHE A 3 -25.77 -2.74 2.67
C PHE A 3 -26.81 -1.85 1.97
N ASN A 4 -27.99 -1.73 2.56
CA ASN A 4 -29.12 -0.97 2.04
C ASN A 4 -28.85 0.55 2.05
N SER A 5 -29.49 1.30 1.14
CA SER A 5 -29.29 2.75 0.92
C SER A 5 -29.87 3.65 2.01
N SER A 6 -30.55 3.09 3.02
CA SER A 6 -31.09 3.81 4.17
C SER A 6 -30.12 3.81 5.36
N ARG A 7 -28.83 4.10 5.13
CA ARG A 7 -27.87 4.23 6.24
C ARG A 7 -28.17 5.52 6.99
N PRO A 8 -28.32 5.49 8.32
CA PRO A 8 -28.44 6.72 9.10
C PRO A 8 -27.18 7.55 8.87
N SER A 9 -27.35 8.76 8.33
CA SER A 9 -26.24 9.69 8.16
C SER A 9 -25.69 10.03 9.54
N PRO A 10 -24.35 10.08 9.75
CA PRO A 10 -23.77 10.55 11.01
C PRO A 10 -24.35 11.90 11.44
N THR A 11 -24.72 12.74 10.47
CA THR A 11 -25.31 14.07 10.71
C THR A 11 -26.70 14.07 11.34
N THR A 12 -27.38 12.91 11.34
CA THR A 12 -28.71 12.75 11.95
C THR A 12 -28.66 12.17 13.36
N LEU A 13 -27.48 11.74 13.82
CA LEU A 13 -27.33 11.08 15.13
C LEU A 13 -27.40 12.10 16.29
N PRO A 14 -27.92 11.72 17.47
CA PRO A 14 -27.93 12.59 18.65
C PRO A 14 -26.56 13.16 19.01
N ALA A 15 -25.49 12.35 18.97
CA ALA A 15 -24.14 12.79 19.27
C ALA A 15 -23.62 13.88 18.29
N TRP A 16 -24.07 13.87 17.03
CA TRP A 16 -23.73 14.91 16.07
C TRP A 16 -24.35 16.26 16.45
N HIS A 17 -25.61 16.26 16.85
CA HIS A 17 -26.29 17.48 17.31
C HIS A 17 -25.65 18.01 18.60
N GLU A 18 -25.20 17.14 19.50
CA GLU A 18 -24.47 17.55 20.69
C GLU A 18 -23.12 18.21 20.33
N LEU A 19 -22.38 17.68 19.36
CA LEU A 19 -21.17 18.32 18.86
C LEU A 19 -21.45 19.72 18.27
N LEU A 20 -22.59 19.92 17.61
CA LEU A 20 -23.00 21.25 17.13
C LEU A 20 -23.31 22.20 18.29
N ASN A 21 -23.94 21.73 19.37
CA ASN A 21 -24.20 22.54 20.56
C ASN A 21 -22.89 22.94 21.27
N LEU A 22 -21.92 22.03 21.36
CA LEU A 22 -20.63 22.27 22.00
C LEU A 22 -19.70 23.18 21.18
N LYS A 23 -19.90 23.24 19.85
CA LYS A 23 -19.03 23.95 18.90
C LYS A 23 -18.76 25.40 19.31
N GLU A 24 -19.79 26.19 19.60
CA GLU A 24 -19.60 27.61 19.92
C GLU A 24 -18.82 27.83 21.22
N SER A 25 -18.98 26.93 22.19
CA SER A 25 -18.30 27.00 23.47
C SER A 25 -16.81 26.66 23.31
N ILE A 26 -16.49 25.55 22.64
CA ILE A 26 -15.10 25.11 22.49
C ILE A 26 -14.29 26.04 21.59
N LEU A 27 -14.89 26.66 20.57
CA LEU A 27 -14.24 27.62 19.69
C LEU A 27 -13.86 28.95 20.39
N LYS A 28 -14.47 29.25 21.54
CA LYS A 28 -14.09 30.40 22.38
C LYS A 28 -12.92 30.09 23.31
N GLN A 29 -12.51 28.83 23.42
CA GLN A 29 -11.36 28.42 24.22
C GLN A 29 -10.07 28.47 23.38
N SER A 30 -8.92 28.53 24.05
CA SER A 30 -7.62 28.35 23.41
C SER A 30 -7.00 27.02 23.87
N ILE A 31 -6.17 26.42 23.01
CA ILE A 31 -5.43 25.20 23.38
C ILE A 31 -4.61 25.45 24.66
N LEU A 32 -3.91 26.58 24.75
CA LEU A 32 -3.18 26.95 25.97
C LEU A 32 -4.10 27.05 27.19
N GLY A 33 -5.29 27.62 27.03
CA GLY A 33 -6.30 27.67 28.09
C GLY A 33 -6.74 26.29 28.55
N LEU A 34 -6.90 25.33 27.63
CA LEU A 34 -7.23 23.94 27.95
C LEU A 34 -6.09 23.24 28.73
N PHE A 35 -4.83 23.52 28.40
CA PHE A 35 -3.67 23.04 29.17
C PHE A 35 -3.61 23.67 30.57
N ASN A 36 -3.89 24.96 30.69
CA ASN A 36 -3.92 25.64 31.99
C ASN A 36 -5.03 25.10 32.90
N LYS A 37 -6.19 24.76 32.32
CA LYS A 37 -7.32 24.15 33.05
C LYS A 37 -7.06 22.71 33.48
N ASN A 38 -6.29 21.96 32.69
CA ASN A 38 -5.96 20.57 32.98
C ASN A 38 -4.46 20.32 32.75
N PRO A 39 -3.61 20.46 33.79
CA PRO A 39 -2.17 20.18 33.67
C PRO A 39 -1.85 18.73 33.25
N ALA A 40 -2.75 17.77 33.50
CA ALA A 40 -2.62 16.38 33.09
C ALA A 40 -3.13 16.09 31.66
N ARG A 41 -3.53 17.13 30.90
CA ARG A 41 -4.15 17.00 29.57
C ARG A 41 -3.32 16.19 28.58
N SER A 42 -2.00 16.41 28.52
CA SER A 42 -1.13 15.65 27.61
C SER A 42 -1.19 14.15 27.90
N LYS A 43 -1.10 13.76 29.18
CA LYS A 43 -1.21 12.36 29.62
C LYS A 43 -2.60 11.77 29.36
N LYS A 44 -3.66 12.57 29.51
CA LYS A 44 -5.05 12.12 29.30
C LYS A 44 -5.40 11.96 27.81
N LEU A 45 -4.87 12.82 26.95
CA LEU A 45 -5.12 12.83 25.50
C LEU A 45 -3.88 12.33 24.75
N SER A 46 -3.32 11.23 25.25
CA SER A 46 -2.26 10.49 24.60
C SER A 46 -2.49 9.01 24.75
N ILE A 47 -2.19 8.25 23.70
CA ILE A 47 -2.21 6.78 23.72
C ILE A 47 -0.86 6.30 23.22
N GLN A 48 -0.34 5.26 23.88
CA GLN A 48 0.82 4.52 23.40
C GLN A 48 0.38 3.10 23.04
N HIS A 49 0.77 2.65 21.85
CA HIS A 49 0.66 1.27 21.43
C HIS A 49 2.02 0.87 20.86
N ASP A 50 2.71 -0.03 21.58
CA ASP A 50 4.09 -0.43 21.31
C ASP A 50 5.02 0.80 21.13
N GLU A 51 5.70 0.93 19.99
CA GLU A 51 6.59 2.05 19.69
C GLU A 51 5.86 3.31 19.20
N LEU A 52 4.54 3.26 18.98
CA LEU A 52 3.75 4.38 18.47
C LEU A 52 3.10 5.16 19.61
N PHE A 53 3.48 6.44 19.72
CA PHE A 53 2.89 7.38 20.66
C PHE A 53 2.06 8.43 19.90
N LEU A 54 0.75 8.44 20.15
CA LEU A 54 -0.19 9.41 19.62
C LEU A 54 -0.53 10.45 20.70
N ASP A 55 -0.02 11.67 20.56
CA ASP A 55 -0.45 12.83 21.35
C ASP A 55 -1.47 13.65 20.56
N TYR A 56 -2.73 13.59 20.97
CA TYR A 56 -3.83 14.36 20.41
C TYR A 56 -4.31 15.47 21.34
N SER A 57 -3.53 15.83 22.37
CA SER A 57 -3.86 16.86 23.35
C SER A 57 -3.86 18.29 22.81
N LYS A 58 -3.16 18.51 21.70
CA LYS A 58 -3.04 19.82 21.02
C LYS A 58 -4.18 20.11 20.05
N ASN A 59 -5.35 19.50 20.28
CA ASN A 59 -6.59 19.76 19.57
C ASN A 59 -7.55 20.60 20.44
N LEU A 60 -8.47 21.33 19.80
CA LEU A 60 -9.55 22.07 20.46
C LEU A 60 -10.68 21.12 20.89
N VAL A 61 -10.39 20.29 21.88
CA VAL A 61 -11.31 19.32 22.46
C VAL A 61 -11.22 19.35 23.98
N ASP A 62 -12.34 19.43 24.68
CA ASP A 62 -12.38 19.18 26.13
C ASP A 62 -13.04 17.82 26.40
N ASP A 63 -13.28 17.51 27.67
CA ASP A 63 -13.84 16.23 28.08
C ASP A 63 -15.25 15.99 27.48
N GLN A 64 -16.05 17.04 27.32
CA GLN A 64 -17.39 16.96 26.75
C GLN A 64 -17.32 16.70 25.25
N VAL A 65 -16.45 17.43 24.54
CA VAL A 65 -16.26 17.24 23.10
C VAL A 65 -15.71 15.85 22.81
N MET A 66 -14.72 15.37 23.57
CA MET A 66 -14.20 14.01 23.42
C MET A 66 -15.28 12.96 23.65
N ALA A 67 -16.04 13.05 24.74
CA ALA A 67 -17.14 12.12 25.02
C ALA A 67 -18.18 12.10 23.88
N SER A 68 -18.51 13.25 23.31
CA SER A 68 -19.46 13.36 22.19
C SER A 68 -18.90 12.80 20.86
N LEU A 69 -17.60 12.93 20.58
CA LEU A 69 -16.96 12.29 19.42
C LEU A 69 -16.99 10.76 19.53
N LEU A 70 -16.77 10.24 20.73
CA LEU A 70 -16.81 8.80 21.01
C LEU A 70 -18.23 8.26 20.98
N ALA A 71 -19.19 9.02 21.51
CA ALA A 71 -20.60 8.72 21.36
C ALA A 71 -21.01 8.70 19.88
N LEU A 72 -20.49 9.62 19.05
CA LEU A 72 -20.75 9.63 17.61
C LEU A 72 -20.19 8.37 16.94
N ALA A 73 -18.96 7.95 17.28
CA ALA A 73 -18.37 6.73 16.74
C ALA A 73 -19.19 5.47 17.13
N ASN A 74 -19.66 5.40 18.38
CA ASN A 74 -20.49 4.31 18.90
C ASN A 74 -21.91 4.29 18.33
N GLN A 75 -22.52 5.45 18.12
CA GLN A 75 -23.84 5.58 17.49
C GLN A 75 -23.78 5.38 15.97
N SER A 76 -22.59 5.57 15.38
CA SER A 76 -22.33 5.24 13.98
C SER A 76 -22.15 3.73 13.83
N SER A 77 -22.39 3.20 12.64
CA SER A 77 -22.18 1.78 12.35
C SER A 77 -20.69 1.40 12.20
N LEU A 78 -19.76 2.10 12.86
CA LEU A 78 -18.31 1.93 12.66
C LEU A 78 -17.87 0.49 12.93
N SER A 79 -18.17 -0.06 14.12
CA SER A 79 -17.77 -1.43 14.48
C SER A 79 -18.33 -2.49 13.52
N ALA A 80 -19.56 -2.30 13.05
CA ALA A 80 -20.17 -3.19 12.06
C ALA A 80 -19.47 -3.11 10.69
N HIS A 81 -19.05 -1.92 10.25
CA HIS A 81 -18.30 -1.76 9.00
C HIS A 81 -16.87 -2.28 9.12
N THR A 82 -16.24 -2.11 10.28
CA THR A 82 -14.94 -2.71 10.58
C THR A 82 -15.04 -4.23 10.46
N GLU A 83 -16.00 -4.86 11.15
CA GLU A 83 -16.16 -6.32 11.08
C GLU A 83 -16.47 -6.78 9.65
N ALA A 84 -17.36 -6.10 8.94
CA ALA A 84 -17.67 -6.40 7.54
C ALA A 84 -16.44 -6.30 6.61
N MET A 85 -15.55 -5.31 6.82
CA MET A 85 -14.31 -5.18 6.06
C MET A 85 -13.36 -6.35 6.34
N PHE A 86 -13.15 -6.69 7.61
CA PHE A 86 -12.23 -7.76 8.02
C PHE A 86 -12.75 -9.17 7.68
N THR A 87 -14.06 -9.33 7.54
CA THR A 87 -14.70 -10.61 7.14
C THR A 87 -14.89 -10.74 5.62
N GLY A 88 -14.49 -9.72 4.85
CA GLY A 88 -14.50 -9.78 3.39
C GLY A 88 -15.85 -9.50 2.75
N GLU A 89 -16.76 -8.84 3.45
CA GLU A 89 -18.00 -8.35 2.83
C GLU A 89 -17.72 -7.29 1.76
N LEU A 90 -18.69 -7.11 0.86
CA LEU A 90 -18.61 -6.16 -0.25
C LEU A 90 -18.87 -4.71 0.22
N VAL A 91 -17.95 -4.19 1.06
CA VAL A 91 -18.04 -2.86 1.65
C VAL A 91 -17.83 -1.74 0.62
N ASN A 92 -17.18 -2.03 -0.52
CA ASN A 92 -17.15 -1.13 -1.67
C ASN A 92 -18.42 -1.33 -2.50
N THR A 93 -19.46 -0.56 -2.18
CA THR A 93 -20.80 -0.76 -2.72
C THR A 93 -21.00 -0.31 -4.16
N THR A 94 -20.20 0.64 -4.66
CA THR A 94 -20.34 1.10 -6.06
C THR A 94 -19.75 0.09 -7.03
N GLU A 95 -18.65 -0.56 -6.64
CA GLU A 95 -17.97 -1.57 -7.47
C GLU A 95 -18.34 -3.02 -7.07
N GLN A 96 -19.12 -3.19 -6.00
CA GLN A 96 -19.49 -4.50 -5.45
C GLN A 96 -18.26 -5.38 -5.14
N LYS A 97 -17.26 -4.77 -4.47
CA LYS A 97 -15.98 -5.43 -4.13
C LYS A 97 -15.73 -5.45 -2.62
N ALA A 98 -14.97 -6.45 -2.18
CA ALA A 98 -14.39 -6.45 -0.84
C ALA A 98 -13.20 -5.48 -0.76
N ALA A 99 -12.87 -5.03 0.47
CA ALA A 99 -11.73 -4.16 0.74
C ALA A 99 -10.70 -4.86 1.66
N LEU A 100 -10.20 -6.02 1.23
CA LEU A 100 -9.47 -7.00 2.08
C LEU A 100 -7.96 -6.77 2.21
N HIS A 101 -7.47 -5.54 2.06
CA HIS A 101 -6.04 -5.23 2.20
C HIS A 101 -5.38 -5.67 3.53
N PRO A 102 -6.05 -5.79 4.69
CA PRO A 102 -5.46 -6.42 5.89
C PRO A 102 -5.02 -7.86 5.67
N ALA A 103 -5.67 -8.62 4.78
CA ALA A 103 -5.31 -10.00 4.49
C ALA A 103 -3.91 -10.14 3.86
N LEU A 104 -3.37 -9.09 3.24
CA LEU A 104 -2.02 -9.09 2.65
C LEU A 104 -0.90 -9.22 3.69
N ARG A 105 -1.21 -8.88 4.94
CA ARG A 105 -0.31 -8.92 6.09
C ARG A 105 -0.85 -9.82 7.21
N GLY A 106 -1.93 -10.54 6.94
CA GLY A 106 -2.54 -11.47 7.86
C GLY A 106 -1.84 -12.83 7.91
N LYS A 107 -2.07 -13.56 8.99
CA LYS A 107 -1.66 -14.95 9.19
C LYS A 107 -2.84 -15.89 8.96
N ALA A 108 -2.58 -17.19 8.80
CA ALA A 108 -3.61 -18.20 8.62
C ALA A 108 -4.68 -18.17 9.74
N GLU A 109 -4.25 -17.93 10.98
CA GLU A 109 -5.11 -17.80 12.17
C GLU A 109 -6.09 -16.61 12.13
N ASP A 110 -5.84 -15.61 11.28
CA ASP A 110 -6.72 -14.44 11.15
C ASP A 110 -7.99 -14.74 10.32
N ASN A 111 -8.04 -15.90 9.63
CA ASN A 111 -9.21 -16.43 8.94
C ASN A 111 -9.87 -15.47 7.94
N TYR A 112 -9.08 -14.67 7.21
CA TYR A 112 -9.60 -13.84 6.13
C TYR A 112 -10.21 -14.70 5.01
N THR A 113 -11.45 -14.38 4.63
CA THR A 113 -12.16 -15.05 3.53
C THR A 113 -12.72 -14.04 2.54
N LEU A 114 -12.90 -14.47 1.29
CA LEU A 114 -13.65 -13.75 0.26
C LEU A 114 -14.72 -14.70 -0.28
N ASN A 115 -15.99 -14.32 -0.16
CA ASN A 115 -17.13 -15.18 -0.52
C ASN A 115 -17.06 -16.59 0.10
N GLY A 116 -16.56 -16.69 1.34
CA GLY A 116 -16.39 -17.96 2.06
C GLY A 116 -15.12 -18.74 1.72
N THR A 117 -14.33 -18.30 0.74
CA THR A 117 -13.06 -18.93 0.37
C THR A 117 -11.90 -18.28 1.12
N PRO A 118 -11.06 -19.05 1.84
CA PRO A 118 -9.86 -18.51 2.48
C PRO A 118 -8.88 -17.91 1.47
N VAL A 119 -8.31 -16.74 1.78
CA VAL A 119 -7.39 -16.03 0.86
C VAL A 119 -5.90 -16.18 1.24
N HIS A 120 -5.59 -16.80 2.39
CA HIS A 120 -4.25 -16.83 2.95
C HIS A 120 -3.21 -17.49 2.03
N GLU A 121 -3.49 -18.69 1.50
CA GLU A 121 -2.53 -19.42 0.67
C GLU A 121 -2.16 -18.66 -0.61
N GLN A 122 -3.13 -17.94 -1.20
CA GLN A 122 -2.89 -17.13 -2.38
C GLN A 122 -1.98 -15.93 -2.09
N VAL A 123 -2.21 -15.24 -0.96
CA VAL A 123 -1.34 -14.14 -0.50
C VAL A 123 0.07 -14.66 -0.21
N LYS A 124 0.17 -15.77 0.51
CA LYS A 124 1.45 -16.41 0.85
C LYS A 124 2.24 -16.82 -0.39
N LEU A 125 1.57 -17.35 -1.42
CA LEU A 125 2.21 -17.68 -2.68
C LEU A 125 2.79 -16.43 -3.35
N ALA A 126 2.00 -15.36 -3.47
CA ALA A 126 2.44 -14.09 -4.06
C ALA A 126 3.65 -13.50 -3.30
N LEU A 127 3.60 -13.50 -1.97
CA LEU A 127 4.70 -13.01 -1.13
C LEU A 127 5.96 -13.90 -1.23
N SER A 128 5.81 -15.22 -1.42
CA SER A 128 6.98 -16.09 -1.62
C SER A 128 7.68 -15.84 -2.97
N GLN A 129 6.94 -15.42 -4.00
CA GLN A 129 7.54 -14.94 -5.25
C GLN A 129 8.29 -13.63 -5.04
N VAL A 130 7.72 -12.68 -4.29
CA VAL A 130 8.40 -11.43 -3.91
C VAL A 130 9.71 -11.73 -3.18
N SER A 131 9.69 -12.63 -2.19
CA SER A 131 10.89 -13.08 -1.46
C SER A 131 11.93 -13.65 -2.41
N SER A 132 11.57 -14.67 -3.19
CA SER A 132 12.50 -15.36 -4.09
C SER A 132 13.15 -14.42 -5.11
N ILE A 133 12.36 -13.57 -5.75
CA ILE A 133 12.86 -12.66 -6.79
C ILE A 133 13.71 -11.56 -6.19
N SER A 134 13.26 -10.93 -5.09
CA SER A 134 14.05 -9.88 -4.44
C SER A 134 15.38 -10.40 -3.91
N ASP A 135 15.41 -11.61 -3.35
CA ASP A 135 16.66 -12.24 -2.89
C ASP A 135 17.59 -12.59 -4.05
N GLN A 136 17.08 -13.09 -5.17
CA GLN A 136 17.89 -13.34 -6.37
C GLN A 136 18.53 -12.06 -6.92
N ILE A 137 17.77 -10.97 -6.99
CA ILE A 137 18.28 -9.67 -7.44
C ILE A 137 19.35 -9.15 -6.48
N ARG A 138 19.06 -9.13 -5.18
CA ARG A 138 19.98 -8.64 -4.14
C ARG A 138 21.27 -9.46 -4.03
N GLN A 139 21.21 -10.75 -4.32
CA GLN A 139 22.38 -11.63 -4.32
C GLN A 139 23.16 -11.59 -5.65
N GLY A 140 22.75 -10.77 -6.62
CA GLY A 140 23.36 -10.71 -7.95
C GLY A 140 23.18 -11.99 -8.78
N LYS A 141 22.17 -12.80 -8.46
CA LYS A 141 21.82 -14.04 -9.17
C LYS A 141 20.80 -13.82 -10.27
N TRP A 142 20.04 -12.74 -10.21
CA TRP A 142 19.21 -12.29 -11.32
C TRP A 142 20.09 -11.58 -12.34
N LEU A 143 20.39 -12.26 -13.44
CA LEU A 143 21.32 -11.79 -14.46
C LEU A 143 20.58 -11.22 -15.68
N GLY A 144 21.08 -10.11 -16.21
CA GLY A 144 20.64 -9.57 -17.49
C GLY A 144 21.07 -10.45 -18.66
N ALA A 145 20.66 -10.06 -19.86
CA ALA A 145 20.94 -10.81 -21.08
C ALA A 145 22.44 -10.98 -21.37
N THR A 146 23.30 -10.13 -20.81
CA THR A 146 24.76 -10.20 -20.95
C THR A 146 25.45 -10.92 -19.79
N GLY A 147 24.68 -11.52 -18.88
CA GLY A 147 25.21 -12.26 -17.72
C GLY A 147 25.65 -11.38 -16.55
N LYS A 148 25.36 -10.08 -16.58
CA LYS A 148 25.67 -9.13 -15.49
C LYS A 148 24.53 -9.05 -14.48
N ALA A 149 24.88 -8.85 -13.21
CA ALA A 149 23.90 -8.64 -12.15
C ALA A 149 23.20 -7.28 -12.30
N MET A 150 21.93 -7.20 -11.88
CA MET A 150 21.15 -5.97 -11.92
C MET A 150 21.60 -4.98 -10.83
N THR A 151 21.86 -3.74 -11.23
CA THR A 151 22.25 -2.64 -10.34
C THR A 151 21.21 -1.52 -10.29
N ASP A 152 20.40 -1.40 -11.35
CA ASP A 152 19.42 -0.34 -11.49
C ASP A 152 18.04 -0.94 -11.77
N ILE A 153 17.05 -0.52 -10.98
CA ILE A 153 15.68 -1.00 -11.08
C ILE A 153 14.79 0.18 -11.43
N ILE A 154 14.14 0.16 -12.59
CA ILE A 154 13.14 1.16 -12.95
C ILE A 154 11.76 0.61 -12.61
N HIS A 155 11.10 1.21 -11.63
CA HIS A 155 9.72 0.92 -11.26
C HIS A 155 8.79 1.86 -12.02
N LEU A 156 8.00 1.30 -12.93
CA LEU A 156 7.01 2.01 -13.74
C LEU A 156 5.62 1.79 -13.16
N GLY A 157 4.98 2.86 -12.67
CA GLY A 157 3.64 2.77 -12.12
C GLY A 157 3.09 4.14 -11.77
N VAL A 158 1.76 4.26 -11.69
CA VAL A 158 1.09 5.52 -11.38
C VAL A 158 0.23 5.38 -10.14
N GLY A 159 0.19 6.43 -9.32
CA GLY A 159 -0.66 6.53 -8.15
C GLY A 159 -0.38 5.43 -7.14
N GLY A 160 -1.37 4.57 -6.90
CA GLY A 160 -1.25 3.49 -5.91
C GLY A 160 -0.17 2.44 -6.20
N SER A 161 0.19 2.24 -7.47
CA SER A 161 1.26 1.31 -7.84
C SER A 161 2.65 1.83 -7.48
N GLU A 162 2.82 3.15 -7.29
CA GLU A 162 4.14 3.77 -7.13
C GLU A 162 4.29 4.50 -5.79
N LEU A 163 3.31 5.32 -5.38
CA LEU A 163 3.43 6.21 -4.22
C LEU A 163 3.79 5.47 -2.91
N GLY A 164 3.19 4.30 -2.69
CA GLY A 164 3.49 3.45 -1.54
C GLY A 164 4.92 2.91 -1.56
N PRO A 165 5.33 2.19 -2.61
CA PRO A 165 6.71 1.76 -2.81
C PRO A 165 7.75 2.90 -2.73
N ARG A 166 7.53 4.03 -3.40
CA ARG A 166 8.45 5.19 -3.38
C ARG A 166 8.61 5.72 -1.97
N MET A 167 7.49 5.95 -1.26
CA MET A 167 7.50 6.42 0.12
C MET A 167 8.25 5.46 1.05
N ALA A 168 7.97 4.15 0.97
CA ALA A 168 8.60 3.15 1.83
C ALA A 168 10.11 3.04 1.59
N CYS A 169 10.55 3.01 0.32
CA CYS A 169 11.97 3.02 -0.01
C CYS A 169 12.69 4.27 0.51
N GLN A 170 12.06 5.44 0.37
CA GLN A 170 12.63 6.69 0.87
C GLN A 170 12.70 6.74 2.41
N ALA A 171 11.63 6.31 3.09
CA ALA A 171 11.57 6.30 4.55
C ALA A 171 12.57 5.32 5.19
N LEU A 172 12.88 4.23 4.49
CA LEU A 172 13.73 3.14 4.98
C LEU A 172 15.10 3.10 4.31
N GLN A 173 15.57 4.23 3.79
CA GLN A 173 16.84 4.35 3.08
C GLN A 173 18.05 3.83 3.89
N ALA A 174 17.98 3.87 5.23
CA ALA A 174 19.01 3.33 6.12
C ALA A 174 19.22 1.80 5.99
N TYR A 175 18.22 1.08 5.47
CA TYR A 175 18.26 -0.37 5.22
C TYR A 175 18.48 -0.72 3.75
N ALA A 176 18.61 0.28 2.88
CA ALA A 176 18.72 0.07 1.45
C ALA A 176 19.98 -0.70 1.07
N HIS A 177 19.91 -1.50 0.01
CA HIS A 177 21.06 -2.16 -0.57
C HIS A 177 22.09 -1.11 -1.03
N PRO A 178 23.40 -1.27 -0.72
CA PRO A 178 24.40 -0.25 -1.05
C PRO A 178 24.60 -0.06 -2.56
N ASP A 179 24.46 -1.14 -3.34
CA ASP A 179 24.81 -1.14 -4.77
C ASP A 179 23.60 -1.17 -5.72
N ILE A 180 22.37 -1.31 -5.20
CA ILE A 180 21.15 -1.38 -6.04
C ILE A 180 20.37 -0.08 -5.90
N LYS A 181 20.06 0.55 -7.02
CA LYS A 181 19.31 1.81 -7.09
C LYS A 181 17.93 1.56 -7.67
N ILE A 182 16.92 2.21 -7.08
CA ILE A 182 15.54 2.14 -7.58
C ILE A 182 15.13 3.52 -8.09
N HIS A 183 14.67 3.56 -9.33
CA HIS A 183 14.20 4.74 -10.05
C HIS A 183 12.69 4.59 -10.25
N PHE A 184 11.91 5.50 -9.67
CA PHE A 184 10.45 5.47 -9.79
C PHE A 184 10.01 6.45 -10.87
N VAL A 185 9.34 5.97 -11.90
CA VAL A 185 8.82 6.78 -13.02
C VAL A 185 7.30 6.59 -13.09
N SER A 186 6.59 7.72 -13.13
CA SER A 186 5.13 7.76 -12.95
C SER A 186 4.44 8.80 -13.81
N ASN A 187 5.18 9.79 -14.30
CA ASN A 187 4.65 10.85 -15.12
C ASN A 187 4.43 10.35 -16.56
N VAL A 188 3.36 10.80 -17.19
CA VAL A 188 3.11 10.55 -18.62
C VAL A 188 4.05 11.35 -19.51
N ASP A 189 4.60 12.46 -18.99
CA ASP A 189 5.60 13.25 -19.69
C ASP A 189 6.89 12.43 -19.90
N GLY A 190 7.19 12.15 -21.16
CA GLY A 190 8.36 11.37 -21.58
C GLY A 190 9.70 11.95 -21.10
N ALA A 191 9.76 13.22 -20.68
CA ALA A 191 10.96 13.80 -20.10
C ALA A 191 11.45 13.02 -18.85
N GLU A 192 10.55 12.49 -18.01
CA GLU A 192 10.94 11.74 -16.80
C GLU A 192 11.64 10.43 -17.17
N ILE A 193 11.02 9.60 -18.04
CA ILE A 193 11.62 8.32 -18.44
C ILE A 193 12.90 8.55 -19.24
N LEU A 194 12.91 9.46 -20.23
CA LEU A 194 14.08 9.69 -21.08
C LEU A 194 15.28 10.21 -20.29
N SER A 195 15.05 11.09 -19.30
CA SER A 195 16.12 11.59 -18.43
C SER A 195 16.65 10.49 -17.50
N THR A 196 15.77 9.62 -16.99
CA THR A 196 16.14 8.46 -16.19
C THR A 196 17.04 7.51 -17.00
N LEU A 197 16.61 7.09 -18.20
CA LEU A 197 17.33 6.13 -19.04
C LEU A 197 18.73 6.59 -19.46
N LYS A 198 18.93 7.90 -19.68
CA LYS A 198 20.21 8.47 -20.14
C LYS A 198 21.39 8.17 -19.19
N GLY A 199 21.12 7.98 -17.91
CA GLY A 199 22.15 7.74 -16.90
C GLY A 199 22.44 6.27 -16.59
N LEU A 200 21.73 5.34 -17.22
CA LEU A 200 21.72 3.92 -16.82
C LEU A 200 22.45 3.03 -17.82
N ASN A 201 22.94 1.89 -17.33
CA ASN A 201 23.52 0.85 -18.18
C ASN A 201 22.43 -0.18 -18.55
N PRO A 202 22.09 -0.32 -19.84
CA PRO A 202 21.11 -1.31 -20.32
C PRO A 202 21.40 -2.74 -19.83
N GLU A 203 22.67 -3.13 -19.75
CA GLU A 203 23.08 -4.49 -19.36
C GLU A 203 22.79 -4.84 -17.89
N THR A 204 22.62 -3.83 -17.03
CA THR A 204 22.43 -4.00 -15.58
C THR A 204 21.14 -3.33 -15.08
N THR A 205 20.21 -3.02 -15.99
CA THR A 205 18.93 -2.37 -15.67
C THR A 205 17.76 -3.34 -15.77
N LEU A 206 16.95 -3.44 -14.71
CA LEU A 206 15.69 -4.17 -14.64
C LEU A 206 14.50 -3.21 -14.72
N ILE A 207 13.51 -3.53 -15.53
CA ILE A 207 12.24 -2.80 -15.61
C ILE A 207 11.16 -3.59 -14.86
N ILE A 208 10.49 -2.94 -13.92
CA ILE A 208 9.31 -3.45 -13.24
C ILE A 208 8.10 -2.65 -13.74
N ILE A 209 7.17 -3.32 -14.40
CA ILE A 209 5.92 -2.71 -14.89
C ILE A 209 4.81 -3.04 -13.89
N ALA A 210 4.38 -2.04 -13.11
CA ALA A 210 3.39 -2.18 -12.05
C ALA A 210 2.07 -1.49 -12.39
N SER A 211 1.10 -2.28 -12.87
CA SER A 211 -0.25 -1.78 -13.18
C SER A 211 -1.29 -2.85 -12.88
N LYS A 212 -2.33 -2.48 -12.13
CA LYS A 212 -3.42 -3.40 -11.77
C LYS A 212 -4.10 -4.02 -12.99
N SER A 213 -4.45 -3.19 -13.97
CA SER A 213 -5.07 -3.64 -15.22
C SER A 213 -4.06 -4.08 -16.27
N PHE A 214 -2.78 -3.76 -16.08
CA PHE A 214 -1.73 -3.88 -17.11
C PHE A 214 -2.09 -3.18 -18.43
N ALA A 215 -2.90 -2.12 -18.35
CA ALA A 215 -3.41 -1.37 -19.50
C ALA A 215 -3.45 0.15 -19.25
N THR A 216 -2.87 0.61 -18.13
CA THR A 216 -2.79 2.04 -17.79
C THR A 216 -1.93 2.76 -18.83
N GLU A 217 -2.50 3.71 -19.57
CA GLU A 217 -1.85 4.37 -20.72
C GLU A 217 -0.50 4.97 -20.34
N GLU A 218 -0.43 5.71 -19.23
CA GLU A 218 0.81 6.34 -18.76
C GLU A 218 1.89 5.32 -18.42
N THR A 219 1.51 4.19 -17.81
CA THR A 219 2.45 3.11 -17.48
C THR A 219 2.92 2.39 -18.73
N MET A 220 2.02 2.11 -19.68
CA MET A 220 2.36 1.39 -20.91
C MET A 220 3.21 2.23 -21.86
N LEU A 221 2.99 3.55 -21.93
CA LEU A 221 3.82 4.46 -22.72
C LEU A 221 5.26 4.53 -22.19
N ASN A 222 5.41 4.63 -20.87
CA ASN A 222 6.73 4.57 -20.22
C ASN A 222 7.39 3.20 -20.40
N ALA A 223 6.61 2.11 -20.31
CA ALA A 223 7.11 0.77 -20.54
C ALA A 223 7.65 0.63 -21.97
N GLN A 224 6.88 1.03 -22.98
CA GLN A 224 7.32 1.00 -24.37
C GLN A 224 8.64 1.77 -24.57
N SER A 225 8.76 2.97 -23.98
CA SER A 225 9.98 3.77 -24.07
C SER A 225 11.20 3.07 -23.46
N ALA A 226 11.03 2.36 -22.34
CA ALA A 226 12.09 1.59 -21.70
C ALA A 226 12.46 0.33 -22.50
N LEU A 227 11.46 -0.35 -23.07
CA LEU A 227 11.67 -1.54 -23.92
C LEU A 227 12.40 -1.19 -25.21
N ASP A 228 11.99 -0.13 -25.91
CA ASP A 228 12.66 0.35 -27.13
C ASP A 228 14.14 0.69 -26.85
N TRP A 229 14.42 1.29 -25.69
CA TRP A 229 15.77 1.60 -25.25
C TRP A 229 16.61 0.34 -24.99
N LEU A 230 16.05 -0.66 -24.29
CA LEU A 230 16.74 -1.94 -24.04
C LEU A 230 16.95 -2.72 -25.34
N GLU A 231 15.95 -2.80 -26.22
CA GLU A 231 16.04 -3.49 -27.52
C GLU A 231 17.11 -2.86 -28.40
N ALA A 232 17.12 -1.53 -28.53
CA ALA A 232 18.11 -0.82 -29.32
C ALA A 232 19.54 -0.99 -28.78
N ALA A 233 19.70 -1.03 -27.45
CA ALA A 233 21.02 -1.14 -26.83
C ALA A 233 21.57 -2.56 -26.76
N LEU A 234 20.72 -3.56 -26.54
CA LEU A 234 21.11 -4.95 -26.32
C LEU A 234 20.89 -5.86 -27.54
N GLY A 235 20.18 -5.38 -28.57
CA GLY A 235 19.87 -6.16 -29.77
C GLY A 235 18.95 -7.36 -29.48
N LEU A 236 18.11 -7.27 -28.45
CA LEU A 236 17.20 -8.33 -28.04
C LEU A 236 15.91 -8.28 -28.86
N SER A 237 15.61 -9.32 -29.63
CA SER A 237 14.26 -9.54 -30.13
C SER A 237 13.36 -9.97 -28.98
N HIS A 238 12.17 -9.35 -28.86
CA HIS A 238 11.18 -9.63 -27.80
C HIS A 238 11.67 -9.31 -26.38
N VAL A 239 12.24 -8.12 -26.18
CA VAL A 239 12.77 -7.66 -24.89
C VAL A 239 11.79 -7.78 -23.70
N GLN A 240 10.48 -7.70 -23.94
CA GLN A 240 9.44 -7.88 -22.93
C GLN A 240 9.44 -9.25 -22.24
N SER A 241 9.95 -10.30 -22.89
CA SER A 241 10.07 -11.65 -22.31
C SER A 241 11.48 -11.94 -21.77
N SER A 242 12.40 -10.98 -21.87
CA SER A 242 13.77 -11.13 -21.36
C SER A 242 13.82 -11.08 -19.83
N THR A 243 14.98 -11.33 -19.24
CA THR A 243 15.22 -11.17 -17.80
C THR A 243 15.27 -9.70 -17.34
N HIS A 244 15.15 -8.74 -18.26
CA HIS A 244 15.14 -7.32 -17.95
C HIS A 244 13.72 -6.79 -17.65
N VAL A 245 12.67 -7.62 -17.66
CA VAL A 245 11.29 -7.13 -17.51
C VAL A 245 10.44 -8.02 -16.59
N ILE A 246 9.95 -7.43 -15.50
CA ILE A 246 9.01 -8.07 -14.57
C ILE A 246 7.66 -7.34 -14.65
N GLY A 247 6.57 -8.10 -14.70
CA GLY A 247 5.21 -7.58 -14.65
C GLY A 247 4.56 -7.79 -13.28
N ILE A 248 3.95 -6.75 -12.71
CA ILE A 248 3.16 -6.84 -11.47
C ILE A 248 1.74 -6.38 -11.76
N THR A 249 0.75 -7.27 -11.59
CA THR A 249 -0.62 -7.03 -12.07
C THR A 249 -1.68 -7.82 -11.31
N ALA A 250 -2.95 -7.41 -11.40
CA ALA A 250 -4.10 -8.25 -11.07
C ALA A 250 -4.74 -8.91 -12.30
N ASN A 251 -4.27 -8.55 -13.50
CA ASN A 251 -4.72 -9.07 -14.78
C ASN A 251 -3.56 -9.79 -15.48
N ARG A 252 -3.41 -11.08 -15.19
CA ARG A 252 -2.37 -11.95 -15.77
C ARG A 252 -2.47 -12.04 -17.29
N ASP A 253 -3.69 -12.13 -17.81
CA ASP A 253 -3.94 -12.30 -19.25
C ASP A 253 -3.41 -11.11 -20.05
N ASN A 254 -3.60 -9.88 -19.55
CA ASN A 254 -3.04 -8.70 -20.20
C ASN A 254 -1.50 -8.68 -20.17
N ALA A 255 -0.87 -9.12 -19.09
CA ALA A 255 0.59 -9.22 -19.01
C ALA A 255 1.15 -10.30 -19.96
N LEU A 256 0.45 -11.43 -20.10
CA LEU A 256 0.79 -12.47 -21.08
C LEU A 256 0.62 -11.97 -22.51
N ALA A 257 -0.48 -11.26 -22.81
CA ALA A 257 -0.73 -10.67 -24.12
C ALA A 257 0.29 -9.59 -24.50
N PHE A 258 0.79 -8.84 -23.50
CA PHE A 258 1.90 -7.91 -23.68
C PHE A 258 3.23 -8.62 -23.97
N GLY A 259 3.37 -9.88 -23.55
CA GLY A 259 4.52 -10.74 -23.83
C GLY A 259 5.49 -10.89 -22.66
N ILE A 260 5.08 -10.57 -21.43
CA ILE A 260 5.88 -10.84 -20.23
C ILE A 260 6.04 -12.34 -20.05
N ASP A 261 7.24 -12.79 -19.69
CA ASP A 261 7.48 -14.20 -19.38
C ASP A 261 6.58 -14.66 -18.21
N PRO A 262 5.85 -15.78 -18.33
CA PRO A 262 4.92 -16.25 -17.29
C PRO A 262 5.52 -16.42 -15.89
N SER A 263 6.83 -16.69 -15.78
CA SER A 263 7.57 -16.82 -14.53
C SER A 263 7.97 -15.47 -13.92
N GLN A 264 7.91 -14.40 -14.70
CA GLN A 264 8.22 -13.03 -14.32
C GLN A 264 6.96 -12.16 -14.12
N ILE A 265 5.77 -12.79 -14.08
CA ILE A 265 4.50 -12.14 -13.73
C ILE A 265 4.20 -12.42 -12.26
N LEU A 266 4.25 -11.39 -11.43
CA LEU A 266 3.80 -11.44 -10.04
C LEU A 266 2.37 -10.91 -9.95
N GLU A 267 1.47 -11.77 -9.51
CA GLU A 267 0.06 -11.41 -9.40
C GLU A 267 -0.27 -10.83 -8.02
N PHE A 268 -1.28 -9.97 -7.98
CA PHE A 268 -1.99 -9.60 -6.77
C PHE A 268 -3.49 -9.56 -7.02
N GLN A 269 -4.29 -9.48 -5.96
CA GLN A 269 -5.73 -9.73 -6.09
C GLN A 269 -6.55 -8.50 -6.44
N GLU A 270 -7.68 -8.71 -7.11
CA GLU A 270 -8.62 -7.65 -7.51
C GLU A 270 -9.22 -6.87 -6.33
N TRP A 271 -9.34 -7.49 -5.15
CA TRP A 271 -9.81 -6.83 -3.93
C TRP A 271 -8.76 -5.92 -3.28
N VAL A 272 -7.53 -5.91 -3.82
CA VAL A 272 -6.49 -4.97 -3.41
C VAL A 272 -6.73 -3.64 -4.15
N GLY A 273 -7.11 -2.61 -3.38
CA GLY A 273 -7.21 -1.25 -3.89
C GLY A 273 -5.82 -0.67 -4.16
N GLY A 274 -5.66 0.11 -5.23
CA GLY A 274 -4.36 0.64 -5.64
C GLY A 274 -3.64 1.40 -4.52
N ARG A 275 -4.32 2.32 -3.83
CA ARG A 275 -3.75 3.08 -2.69
C ARG A 275 -3.48 2.25 -1.43
N TYR A 276 -3.83 0.96 -1.43
CA TYR A 276 -3.61 0.00 -0.35
C TYR A 276 -2.76 -1.19 -0.81
N SER A 277 -2.05 -1.07 -1.93
CA SER A 277 -1.41 -2.21 -2.60
C SER A 277 0.03 -2.48 -2.16
N LEU A 278 0.70 -1.54 -1.47
CA LEU A 278 2.14 -1.65 -1.15
C LEU A 278 2.52 -2.95 -0.39
N TRP A 279 1.56 -3.57 0.28
CA TRP A 279 1.73 -4.81 1.05
C TRP A 279 1.68 -6.08 0.17
N SER A 280 1.30 -5.96 -1.11
CA SER A 280 1.20 -7.07 -2.06
C SER A 280 2.50 -7.22 -2.87
N SER A 281 2.44 -7.95 -3.99
CA SER A 281 3.49 -8.00 -5.02
C SER A 281 3.99 -6.63 -5.47
N ILE A 282 3.18 -5.56 -5.38
CA ILE A 282 3.61 -4.17 -5.63
C ILE A 282 4.80 -3.78 -4.73
N GLY A 283 4.91 -4.36 -3.54
CA GLY A 283 6.02 -4.20 -2.63
C GLY A 283 7.35 -4.83 -3.09
N LEU A 284 7.44 -5.45 -4.28
CA LEU A 284 8.67 -6.04 -4.79
C LEU A 284 9.85 -5.05 -4.76
N SER A 285 9.65 -3.81 -5.20
CA SER A 285 10.70 -2.79 -5.15
C SER A 285 11.12 -2.45 -3.72
N ILE A 286 10.19 -2.50 -2.75
CA ILE A 286 10.52 -2.34 -1.33
C ILE A 286 11.41 -3.49 -0.89
N ALA A 287 11.01 -4.74 -1.16
CA ALA A 287 11.80 -5.92 -0.81
C ALA A 287 13.19 -5.95 -1.48
N ILE A 288 13.31 -5.48 -2.74
CA ILE A 288 14.61 -5.31 -3.40
C ILE A 288 15.44 -4.24 -2.68
N CYS A 289 14.84 -3.12 -2.28
CA CYS A 289 15.51 -2.04 -1.58
C CYS A 289 16.06 -2.49 -0.23
N ILE A 290 15.20 -2.96 0.67
CA ILE A 290 15.53 -3.17 2.08
C ILE A 290 15.78 -4.64 2.45
N GLY A 291 15.54 -5.58 1.54
CA GLY A 291 15.56 -7.02 1.79
C GLY A 291 14.23 -7.56 2.27
N TYR A 292 13.92 -8.80 1.90
CA TYR A 292 12.61 -9.39 2.21
C TYR A 292 12.34 -9.54 3.71
N THR A 293 13.35 -9.83 4.54
CA THR A 293 13.18 -9.89 6.01
C THR A 293 12.70 -8.56 6.61
N ASN A 294 13.22 -7.43 6.11
CA ASN A 294 12.76 -6.11 6.55
C ASN A 294 11.37 -5.80 5.99
N PHE A 295 11.06 -6.23 4.76
CA PHE A 295 9.71 -6.12 4.21
C PHE A 295 8.68 -6.93 5.02
N GLU A 296 9.02 -8.15 5.45
CA GLU A 296 8.20 -8.96 6.35
C GLU A 296 7.98 -8.28 7.71
N SER A 297 9.00 -7.58 8.24
CA SER A 297 8.86 -6.78 9.46
C SER A 297 7.87 -5.62 9.32
N ILE A 298 7.85 -4.96 8.15
CA ILE A 298 6.83 -3.94 7.83
C ILE A 298 5.43 -4.55 7.80
N LEU A 299 5.27 -5.73 7.18
CA LEU A 299 3.99 -6.44 7.16
C LEU A 299 3.53 -6.78 8.59
N SER A 300 4.45 -7.24 9.46
CA SER A 300 4.14 -7.55 10.86
C SER A 300 3.65 -6.32 11.63
N GLY A 301 4.37 -5.21 11.58
CA GLY A 301 3.95 -3.98 12.28
C GLY A 301 2.61 -3.44 11.77
N ALA A 302 2.34 -3.56 10.46
CA ALA A 302 1.05 -3.18 9.91
C ALA A 302 -0.09 -4.14 10.32
N ARG A 303 0.20 -5.45 10.52
CA ARG A 303 -0.77 -6.40 11.08
C ARG A 303 -1.07 -6.10 12.55
N GLU A 304 -0.05 -5.75 13.34
CA GLU A 304 -0.24 -5.36 14.75
C GLU A 304 -1.22 -4.19 14.87
N MET A 305 -1.04 -3.16 14.03
CA MET A 305 -1.98 -2.03 13.98
C MET A 305 -3.37 -2.43 13.47
N ASP A 306 -3.48 -3.36 12.53
CA ASP A 306 -4.79 -3.89 12.09
C ASP A 306 -5.52 -4.60 13.24
N ILE A 307 -4.81 -5.42 14.02
CA ILE A 307 -5.36 -6.11 15.18
C ILE A 307 -5.78 -5.09 16.25
N HIS A 308 -4.93 -4.08 16.51
CA HIS A 308 -5.26 -2.98 17.41
C HIS A 308 -6.54 -2.26 16.97
N PHE A 309 -6.65 -1.90 15.69
CA PHE A 309 -7.84 -1.24 15.14
C PHE A 309 -9.10 -2.12 15.25
N LYS A 310 -8.98 -3.43 15.00
CA LYS A 310 -10.11 -4.36 15.06
C LYS A 310 -10.59 -4.63 16.49
N THR A 311 -9.68 -4.75 17.45
CA THR A 311 -9.97 -5.33 18.77
C THR A 311 -10.04 -4.31 19.91
N SER A 312 -9.49 -3.11 19.72
CA SER A 312 -9.52 -2.08 20.76
C SER A 312 -10.92 -1.50 20.96
N VAL A 313 -11.24 -1.20 22.22
CA VAL A 313 -12.50 -0.55 22.57
C VAL A 313 -12.44 0.91 22.10
N ILE A 314 -13.54 1.40 21.55
CA ILE A 314 -13.75 2.84 21.32
C ILE A 314 -13.93 3.48 22.70
N LEU A 315 -12.80 3.88 23.29
CA LEU A 315 -12.69 4.51 24.61
C LEU A 315 -13.29 5.91 24.62
#